data_AF-A0A411YXP7-F1
#
_entry.id   AF-A0A411YXP7-F1
#
_cell.length_a   1.000
_cell.length_b   1.000
_cell.length_c   1.000
_cell.angle_alpha   90.00
_cell.angle_beta   90.00
_cell.angle_gamma   90.00
#
_symmetry.space_group_name_H-M   'P 1'
#
loop_
_entity.id
_entity.type
_entity.pdbx_description
1 polymer ?
#
loop_
_entity_poly.entity_id
_entity_poly.type
_entity_poly.pdbx_seq_one_letter_code
_entity_poly.pdbx_strand_id
1 'polypeptide(L)'
;MRDDTMGELVALRERSAELHNDLEAIDRILCAMGFEGELEGRQIRQSRLVIFHRNELRQFLLRELRKGEPLSSRDLAERICGEEGKDIRDVRMVLDVTRRVSKAMRLLLDQKAVRGEKDRMRRYVWRLAG
;
A
#
# COMPACT_ATOMS: atom_id res chain seq x y z
N MET A 1 -19.24 16.03 -19.04
CA MET A 1 -18.98 15.16 -17.87
C MET A 1 -19.03 13.66 -18.18
N ARG A 2 -20.06 13.07 -18.82
CA ARG A 2 -19.99 11.66 -19.29
C ARG A 2 -19.11 11.48 -20.54
N ASP A 3 -19.15 12.43 -21.48
CA ASP A 3 -18.33 12.40 -22.69
C ASP A 3 -16.83 12.55 -22.39
N ASP A 4 -16.45 13.44 -21.48
CA ASP A 4 -15.05 13.63 -21.10
C ASP A 4 -14.45 12.36 -20.49
N THR A 5 -15.20 11.68 -19.60
CA THR A 5 -14.77 10.41 -19.02
C THR A 5 -14.68 9.29 -20.05
N MET A 6 -15.54 9.29 -21.08
CA MET A 6 -15.49 8.28 -22.13
C MET A 6 -14.30 8.52 -23.07
N GLY A 7 -14.01 9.78 -23.40
CA GLY A 7 -12.84 10.16 -24.20
C GLY A 7 -11.52 9.78 -23.51
N GLU A 8 -11.42 10.03 -22.20
CA GLU A 8 -10.26 9.61 -21.40
C GLU A 8 -10.07 8.09 -21.37
N LEU A 9 -11.15 7.32 -21.26
CA LEU A 9 -11.09 5.86 -21.31
C LEU A 9 -10.62 5.33 -22.67
N VAL A 10 -11.06 5.95 -23.77
CA VAL A 10 -10.63 5.59 -25.13
C VAL A 10 -9.13 5.90 -25.30
N ALA A 11 -8.68 7.09 -24.89
CA ALA A 11 -7.27 7.47 -24.98
C ALA A 11 -6.37 6.55 -24.14
N LEU A 12 -6.82 6.15 -22.94
CA LEU A 12 -6.10 5.16 -22.12
C LEU A 12 -6.03 3.79 -22.80
N ARG A 13 -7.10 3.36 -23.47
CA ARG A 13 -7.12 2.10 -24.21
C ARG A 13 -6.16 2.12 -25.40
N GLU A 14 -6.15 3.20 -26.16
CA GLU A 14 -5.24 3.37 -27.31
C GLU A 14 -3.78 3.32 -26.83
N ARG A 15 -3.45 4.08 -25.79
CA ARG A 15 -2.11 4.07 -25.20
C ARG A 15 -1.72 2.68 -24.65
N SER A 16 -2.68 1.95 -24.09
CA SER A 16 -2.44 0.56 -23.65
C SER A 16 -2.15 -0.38 -24.82
N ALA A 17 -2.80 -0.18 -25.97
CA ALA A 17 -2.55 -0.97 -27.16
C ALA A 17 -1.17 -0.67 -27.76
N GLU A 18 -0.75 0.60 -27.78
CA GLU A 18 0.59 1.00 -28.20
C GLU A 18 1.68 0.35 -27.33
N LEU A 19 1.54 0.46 -26.01
CA LEU A 19 2.48 -0.15 -25.06
C LEU A 19 2.55 -1.67 -25.22
N HIS A 20 1.43 -2.32 -25.53
CA HIS A 20 1.40 -3.76 -25.77
C HIS A 20 2.18 -4.13 -27.03
N ASN A 21 1.96 -3.39 -28.13
CA ASN A 21 2.68 -3.61 -29.38
C ASN A 21 4.20 -3.40 -29.21
N ASP A 22 4.60 -2.40 -28.43
CA ASP A 22 6.00 -2.14 -28.12
C ASP A 22 6.63 -3.28 -27.32
N LEU A 23 5.91 -3.82 -26.33
CA LEU A 23 6.37 -4.99 -25.57
C LEU A 23 6.53 -6.22 -26.46
N GLU A 24 5.60 -6.48 -27.37
CA GLU A 24 5.71 -7.58 -28.33
C GLU A 24 6.88 -7.38 -29.32
N ALA A 25 7.16 -6.14 -29.71
CA ALA A 25 8.32 -5.84 -30.55
C ALA A 25 9.63 -6.12 -29.82
N ILE A 26 9.71 -5.73 -28.54
CA ILE A 26 10.86 -6.03 -27.67
C ILE A 26 11.03 -7.53 -27.50
N ASP A 27 9.95 -8.27 -27.25
CA ASP A 27 10.00 -9.72 -27.06
C ASP A 27 10.51 -10.45 -28.32
N ARG A 28 10.07 -10.01 -29.51
CA ARG A 28 10.58 -10.52 -30.79
C ARG A 28 12.08 -10.24 -30.98
N ILE A 29 12.56 -9.07 -30.57
CA ILE A 29 13.99 -8.74 -30.62
C ILE A 29 14.78 -9.60 -29.65
N LEU A 30 14.28 -9.80 -28.43
CA LEU A 30 14.92 -10.65 -27.43
C LEU A 30 15.02 -12.10 -27.93
N CYS A 31 13.93 -12.65 -28.46
CA CYS A 31 13.92 -13.97 -29.11
C CYS A 31 14.93 -14.04 -30.26
N ALA A 32 14.98 -13.03 -31.13
CA ALA A 32 15.93 -12.98 -32.25
C ALA A 32 17.40 -12.91 -31.81
N MET A 33 17.68 -12.35 -30.64
CA MET A 33 19.02 -12.33 -30.04
C MET A 33 19.37 -13.62 -29.26
N GLY A 34 18.51 -14.65 -29.32
CA GLY A 34 18.75 -15.94 -28.66
C GLY A 34 18.43 -15.93 -27.17
N PHE A 35 17.59 -14.99 -26.70
CA PHE A 35 17.10 -14.99 -25.34
C PHE A 35 15.93 -15.98 -25.22
N GLU A 36 16.18 -17.14 -24.62
CA GLU A 36 15.19 -18.23 -24.42
C GLU A 36 14.67 -18.34 -22.97
N GLY A 37 15.01 -17.38 -22.11
CA GLY A 37 14.61 -17.39 -20.69
C GLY A 37 13.31 -16.63 -20.41
N GLU A 38 12.65 -16.94 -19.29
CA GLU A 38 11.85 -15.93 -18.62
C GLU A 38 12.78 -14.81 -18.14
N LEU A 39 12.33 -13.56 -18.11
CA LEU A 39 13.04 -12.46 -17.42
C LEU A 39 13.04 -12.72 -15.91
N GLU A 40 13.80 -13.73 -15.47
CA GLU A 40 13.98 -14.05 -14.06
C GLU A 40 14.60 -12.83 -13.36
N GLY A 41 13.88 -12.31 -12.35
CA GLY A 41 14.50 -11.42 -11.37
C GLY A 41 14.38 -9.92 -11.61
N ARG A 42 13.66 -9.44 -12.62
CA ARG A 42 13.14 -8.06 -12.62
C ARG A 42 11.64 -8.06 -12.37
N GLN A 43 11.25 -8.52 -11.18
CA GLN A 43 10.12 -7.84 -10.53
C GLN A 43 10.48 -6.37 -10.56
N ILE A 44 9.74 -5.57 -11.35
CA ILE A 44 9.73 -4.12 -11.21
C ILE A 44 9.63 -3.92 -9.70
N ARG A 45 10.67 -3.38 -9.06
CA ARG A 45 10.62 -3.02 -7.65
C ARG A 45 9.48 -2.03 -7.59
N GLN A 46 8.28 -2.53 -7.31
CA GLN A 46 7.08 -1.73 -7.36
C GLN A 46 7.38 -0.52 -6.51
N SER A 47 7.22 0.66 -7.11
CA SER A 47 7.54 1.92 -6.47
C SER A 47 6.99 1.86 -5.06
N ARG A 48 7.89 1.97 -4.08
CA ARG A 48 7.52 1.93 -2.66
C ARG A 48 6.35 2.89 -2.52
N LEU A 49 5.16 2.40 -2.17
CA LEU A 49 3.98 3.23 -2.04
C LEU A 49 4.25 4.17 -0.85
N VAL A 50 4.77 5.37 -1.12
CA VAL A 50 5.08 6.37 -0.10
C VAL A 50 3.76 7.04 0.27
N ILE A 51 2.98 6.34 1.09
CA ILE A 51 1.70 6.85 1.62
C ILE A 51 1.94 7.95 2.66
N PHE A 52 3.11 7.98 3.30
CA PHE A 52 3.44 8.96 4.32
C PHE A 52 4.85 9.49 4.14
N HIS A 53 5.01 10.81 4.20
CA HIS A 53 6.30 11.46 4.40
C HIS A 53 6.82 11.18 5.81
N ARG A 54 8.10 11.48 6.02
CA ARG A 54 8.79 11.27 7.29
C ARG A 54 7.99 11.90 8.43
N ASN A 55 7.67 11.11 9.45
CA ASN A 55 6.95 11.50 10.67
C ASN A 55 5.41 11.67 10.57
N GLU A 56 4.82 11.64 9.37
CA GLU A 56 3.35 11.74 9.21
C GLU A 56 2.62 10.50 9.75
N LEU A 57 3.13 9.31 9.43
CA LEU A 57 2.59 8.05 9.93
C LEU A 57 2.49 8.06 11.46
N ARG A 58 3.51 8.57 12.15
CA ARG A 58 3.52 8.61 13.63
C ARG A 58 2.41 9.53 14.16
N GLN A 59 2.27 10.71 13.57
CA GLN A 59 1.24 11.67 13.98
C GLN A 59 -0.16 11.13 13.72
N PHE A 60 -0.37 10.47 12.58
CA PHE A 60 -1.64 9.82 12.27
C PHE A 60 -1.98 8.74 13.29
N LEU A 61 -1.05 7.82 13.54
CA LEU A 61 -1.25 6.72 14.49
C LEU A 61 -1.58 7.21 15.90
N LEU A 62 -0.87 8.23 16.40
CA LEU A 62 -1.17 8.82 17.70
C LEU A 62 -2.51 9.56 17.72
N ARG A 63 -2.88 10.25 16.64
CA ARG A 63 -4.17 10.93 16.49
C ARG A 63 -5.33 9.94 16.55
N GLU A 64 -5.20 8.81 15.87
CA GLU A 64 -6.22 7.76 15.90
C GLU A 64 -6.34 7.13 17.29
N LEU A 65 -5.21 6.84 17.94
CA LEU A 65 -5.24 6.30 19.31
C LEU A 65 -5.77 7.31 20.35
N ARG A 66 -5.62 8.62 20.11
CA ARG A 66 -6.20 9.68 20.98
C ARG A 66 -7.72 9.69 20.99
N LYS A 67 -8.37 9.09 19.98
CA LYS A 67 -9.83 8.94 19.97
C LYS A 67 -10.34 7.99 21.08
N GLY A 68 -9.44 7.27 21.76
CA GLY A 68 -9.76 6.44 22.92
C GLY A 68 -10.15 4.99 22.58
N GLU A 69 -10.32 4.68 21.29
CA GLU A 69 -10.63 3.34 20.82
C GLU A 69 -9.37 2.47 20.74
N PRO A 70 -9.37 1.25 21.31
CA PRO A 70 -8.30 0.29 21.06
C PRO A 70 -8.36 -0.22 19.61
N LEU A 71 -7.28 -0.02 18.85
CA LEU A 71 -7.22 -0.37 17.43
C LEU A 71 -6.15 -1.41 17.15
N SER A 72 -6.44 -2.39 16.31
CA SER A 72 -5.43 -3.31 15.81
C SER A 72 -4.59 -2.63 14.72
N SER A 73 -3.41 -3.20 14.44
CA SER A 73 -2.56 -2.73 13.33
C SER A 73 -3.26 -2.83 11.97
N ARG A 74 -4.22 -3.74 11.82
CA ARG A 74 -5.01 -3.89 10.61
C ARG A 74 -6.07 -2.79 10.51
N ASP A 75 -6.79 -2.50 11.59
CA ASP A 75 -7.81 -1.43 11.60
C ASP A 75 -7.16 -0.08 11.28
N LEU A 76 -5.97 0.17 11.83
CA LEU A 76 -5.17 1.35 11.52
C LEU A 76 -4.73 1.40 10.06
N ALA A 77 -4.35 0.26 9.47
CA ALA A 77 -4.00 0.19 8.06
C ALA A 77 -5.20 0.46 7.13
N GLU A 78 -6.38 -0.06 7.47
CA GLU A 78 -7.61 0.18 6.71
C GLU A 78 -8.02 1.66 6.76
N ARG A 79 -7.90 2.31 7.94
CA ARG A 79 -8.13 3.75 8.08
C ARG A 79 -7.14 4.59 7.25
N ILE A 80 -5.86 4.20 7.24
CA ILE A 80 -4.83 4.83 6.39
C ILE A 80 -5.19 4.73 4.92
N CYS A 81 -5.53 3.53 4.44
CA CYS A 81 -5.90 3.33 3.04
C CYS A 81 -7.14 4.16 2.66
N GLY A 82 -8.12 4.26 3.57
CA GLY A 82 -9.32 5.07 3.38
C GLY A 82 -9.06 6.58 3.28
N GLU A 83 -8.23 7.14 4.16
CA GLU A 83 -7.92 8.58 4.15
C GLU A 83 -7.15 8.99 2.88
N GLU A 84 -6.32 8.09 2.36
CA GLU A 84 -5.47 8.31 1.18
C GLU A 84 -6.16 7.99 -0.16
N GLY A 85 -7.47 7.67 -0.12
CA GLY A 85 -8.27 7.33 -1.29
C GLY A 85 -7.78 6.08 -2.02
N LYS A 86 -7.08 5.18 -1.31
CA LYS A 86 -6.56 3.94 -1.88
C LYS A 86 -7.58 2.81 -1.76
N ASP A 87 -7.56 1.89 -2.73
CA ASP A 87 -8.50 0.77 -2.72
C ASP A 87 -8.20 -0.21 -1.59
N ILE A 88 -9.05 -0.24 -0.57
CA ILE A 88 -8.95 -1.14 0.58
C ILE A 88 -9.09 -2.62 0.16
N ARG A 89 -9.62 -2.90 -1.05
CA ARG A 89 -9.73 -4.25 -1.61
C ARG A 89 -8.38 -4.78 -2.12
N ASP A 90 -7.38 -3.91 -2.30
CA ASP A 90 -6.01 -4.36 -2.58
C ASP A 90 -5.40 -4.99 -1.31
N VAL A 91 -5.55 -6.31 -1.21
CA VAL A 91 -5.04 -7.13 -0.10
C VAL A 91 -3.53 -6.95 0.07
N ARG A 92 -2.78 -6.79 -1.03
CA ARG A 92 -1.32 -6.65 -0.99
C ARG A 92 -0.94 -5.31 -0.39
N MET A 93 -1.61 -4.23 -0.79
CA MET A 93 -1.40 -2.91 -0.23
C MET A 93 -1.75 -2.87 1.26
N VAL A 94 -2.92 -3.38 1.64
CA VAL A 94 -3.33 -3.43 3.06
C VAL A 94 -2.32 -4.19 3.91
N LEU A 95 -1.77 -5.30 3.40
CA LEU A 95 -0.73 -6.06 4.09
C LEU A 95 0.58 -5.27 4.24
N ASP A 96 1.03 -4.56 3.21
CA ASP A 96 2.24 -3.72 3.31
C ASP A 96 2.07 -2.60 4.33
N VAL A 97 0.93 -1.90 4.28
CA VAL A 97 0.59 -0.85 5.24
C VAL A 97 0.52 -1.42 6.65
N THR A 98 -0.14 -2.56 6.84
CA THR A 98 -0.22 -3.25 8.13
C THR A 98 1.17 -3.56 8.69
N ARG A 99 2.10 -4.09 7.88
CA ARG A 99 3.49 -4.38 8.32
C ARG A 99 4.22 -3.11 8.76
N ARG A 100 4.03 -2.00 8.03
CA ARG A 100 4.62 -0.69 8.37
C ARG A 100 4.05 -0.13 9.66
N VAL A 101 2.72 -0.20 9.83
CA VAL A 101 2.04 0.18 11.08
C VAL A 101 2.54 -0.65 12.25
N SER A 102 2.64 -1.98 12.10
CA SER A 102 3.17 -2.87 13.15
C SER A 102 4.61 -2.55 13.52
N LYS A 103 5.45 -2.11 12.58
CA LYS A 103 6.81 -1.64 12.88
C LYS A 103 6.79 -0.30 13.60
N ALA A 104 5.97 0.66 13.17
CA ALA A 104 5.83 1.96 13.81
C ALA A 104 5.28 1.84 15.25
N MET A 105 4.30 0.95 15.48
CA MET A 105 3.74 0.70 16.80
C MET A 105 4.74 0.06 17.76
N ARG A 106 5.61 -0.83 17.27
CA ARG A 106 6.73 -1.34 18.08
C ARG A 106 7.68 -0.23 18.52
N LEU A 107 8.03 0.69 17.62
CA LEU A 107 8.87 1.84 17.97
C LEU A 107 8.17 2.77 18.98
N LEU A 108 6.86 2.98 18.84
CA LEU A 108 6.07 3.78 19.80
C LEU A 108 5.94 3.08 21.16
N LEU A 109 5.91 1.74 21.18
CA LEU A 109 5.91 0.93 22.39
C LEU A 109 7.25 1.07 23.13
N ASP A 110 8.37 0.97 22.40
CA ASP A 110 9.72 1.18 22.97
C ASP A 110 9.88 2.59 23.55
N GLN A 111 9.24 3.58 22.93
CA GLN A 111 9.16 4.97 23.41
C GLN A 111 8.17 5.18 24.56
N LYS A 112 7.49 4.13 25.03
CA LYS A 112 6.44 4.17 26.06
C LYS A 112 5.28 5.12 25.72
N ALA A 113 5.05 5.40 24.45
CA ALA A 113 3.96 6.26 23.98
C ALA A 113 2.64 5.49 23.81
N VAL A 114 2.72 4.18 23.57
CA VAL A 114 1.57 3.28 23.40
C VAL A 114 1.76 2.02 24.24
N ARG A 115 0.66 1.34 24.56
CA ARG A 115 0.64 0.02 25.19
C ARG A 115 -0.12 -0.95 24.29
N GLY A 116 0.31 -2.20 24.27
CA GLY A 116 -0.40 -3.27 23.59
C GLY A 116 -1.19 -4.13 24.59
N GLU A 117 -2.43 -4.44 24.26
CA GLU A 117 -3.32 -5.28 25.05
C GLU A 117 -3.99 -6.32 24.15
N LYS A 118 -4.49 -7.41 24.72
CA LYS A 118 -5.37 -8.33 23.99
C LYS A 118 -6.82 -7.94 24.26
N ASP A 119 -7.56 -7.69 23.20
CA ASP A 119 -9.01 -7.47 23.26
C ASP A 119 -9.76 -8.78 23.62
N ARG A 120 -11.06 -8.69 23.91
CA ARG A 120 -11.97 -9.83 24.22
C ARG A 120 -11.92 -10.93 23.16
N MET A 121 -11.68 -10.56 21.91
CA MET A 121 -11.50 -11.49 20.79
C MET A 121 -10.06 -12.06 20.67
N ARG A 122 -9.21 -11.90 21.69
CA ARG A 122 -7.78 -12.24 21.70
C ARG A 122 -6.95 -11.56 20.62
N ARG A 123 -7.47 -10.52 19.97
CA ARG A 123 -6.74 -9.69 19.00
C ARG A 123 -5.81 -8.73 19.72
N TYR A 124 -4.61 -8.54 19.19
CA TYR A 124 -3.66 -7.57 19.74
C TYR A 124 -4.06 -6.16 19.28
N VAL A 125 -4.33 -5.30 20.25
CA VAL A 125 -4.78 -3.91 20.04
C VAL A 125 -3.85 -2.93 20.74
N TRP A 126 -3.77 -1.73 20.20
CA TRP A 126 -2.94 -0.65 20.70
C TRP A 126 -3.80 0.39 21.42
N ARG A 127 -3.29 0.93 22.53
CA ARG A 127 -3.84 2.08 23.24
C ARG A 127 -2.74 3.09 23.52
N LEU A 128 -3.10 4.36 23.74
CA LEU A 128 -2.15 5.33 24.29
C LEU A 128 -1.66 4.89 25.67
N ALA A 129 -0.37 5.10 25.93
CA ALA A 129 0.13 5.03 27.28
C ALA A 129 -0.42 6.24 28.05
N GLY A 130 -1.32 5.97 28.99
CA GLY A 130 -1.61 6.88 30.09
C GLY A 130 -0.43 6.97 31.05
#